data_AF-M4SUU4-F1
#
_entry.id   AF-M4SUU4-F1
#
_cell.length_a   1.000
_cell.length_b   1.000
_cell.length_c   1.000
_cell.angle_alpha   90.00
_cell.angle_beta   90.00
_cell.angle_gamma   90.00
#
_symmetry.space_group_name_H-M   'P 1'
#
loop_
_entity.id
_entity.type
_entity.pdbx_description
1 polymer ?
#
loop_
_entity_poly.entity_id
_entity_poly.type
_entity_poly.pdbx_seq_one_letter_code
_entity_poly.pdbx_strand_id
1 'polypeptide(L)'
;DKNSPRTDNAGKKIQEAVYGVSGKEESALTVNDIWGGTMDGVDRQTACEVSNAENIAKSILGIVACICMDKQVTALAGACHHRHTNTEQWPTANGSPTAQHIRDTIAACPPGEPTTLTAAAVGTILNGLFNLITVSGSHGYLGAFKSSQCDGANTNGLCVKLTNYKTAQAAALANIPWYQNMLTLQAQLEKREAAIERAKLSKQLMASELEKALQLGEAALTYQPPKSNNAQKQDTGHANQGKTQQQRKECDTIKKATECKEKQPKCEWKNEDANEGPHCQLNETAIDEQEAQAGAGGTQTSSE
;
A
#
# COMPACT_ATOMS: atom_id res chain seq x y z
N ASP A 1 17.05 -13.82 -8.81
CA ASP A 1 15.70 -14.14 -8.31
C ASP A 1 14.60 -13.81 -9.32
N LYS A 2 14.15 -14.85 -10.04
CA LYS A 2 13.04 -14.80 -10.99
C LYS A 2 11.78 -15.42 -10.34
N ASN A 3 11.22 -14.76 -9.34
CA ASN A 3 9.85 -15.04 -8.91
C ASN A 3 9.30 -13.84 -8.15
N SER A 4 8.70 -12.88 -8.86
CA SER A 4 7.97 -11.77 -8.25
C SER A 4 6.48 -12.13 -8.25
N PRO A 5 5.86 -12.41 -7.08
CA PRO A 5 4.49 -12.93 -6.99
C PRO A 5 3.40 -11.87 -7.19
N ARG A 6 3.57 -10.93 -8.13
CA ARG A 6 2.68 -9.76 -8.29
C ARG A 6 2.15 -9.51 -9.70
N THR A 7 2.62 -10.21 -10.72
CA THR A 7 2.16 -10.10 -12.11
C THR A 7 1.12 -11.16 -12.49
N ASP A 8 0.94 -12.19 -11.67
CA ASP A 8 0.09 -13.33 -11.96
C ASP A 8 -1.42 -13.01 -11.94
N ASN A 9 -1.89 -12.19 -10.99
CA ASN A 9 -3.32 -11.89 -10.86
C ASN A 9 -3.82 -10.86 -11.89
N ALA A 10 -3.03 -9.83 -12.19
CA ALA A 10 -3.41 -8.82 -13.19
C ALA A 10 -3.48 -9.43 -14.59
N GLY A 11 -2.47 -10.23 -14.96
CA GLY A 11 -2.46 -10.96 -16.23
C GLY A 11 -3.66 -11.91 -16.37
N LYS A 12 -3.97 -12.68 -15.31
CA LYS A 12 -5.16 -13.55 -15.28
C LYS A 12 -6.46 -12.78 -15.47
N LYS A 13 -6.62 -11.63 -14.81
CA LYS A 13 -7.84 -10.80 -14.95
C LYS A 13 -8.00 -10.22 -16.35
N ILE A 14 -6.90 -9.81 -16.97
CA ILE A 14 -6.91 -9.39 -18.38
C ILE A 14 -7.32 -10.56 -19.28
N GLN A 15 -6.73 -11.74 -19.10
CA GLN A 15 -7.11 -12.93 -19.87
C GLN A 15 -8.58 -13.31 -19.66
N GLU A 16 -9.08 -13.31 -18.43
CA GLU A 16 -10.50 -13.57 -18.15
C GLU A 16 -11.43 -12.56 -18.82
N ALA A 17 -11.05 -11.27 -18.87
CA ALA A 17 -11.82 -10.25 -19.55
C ALA A 17 -11.76 -10.40 -21.08
N VAL A 18 -10.58 -10.65 -21.63
CA VAL A 18 -10.36 -10.68 -23.08
C VAL A 18 -10.82 -12.00 -23.69
N TYR A 19 -10.42 -13.12 -23.09
CA TYR A 19 -10.61 -14.48 -23.61
C TYR A 19 -11.78 -15.23 -22.96
N GLY A 20 -12.34 -14.73 -21.87
CA GLY A 20 -13.34 -15.45 -21.08
C GLY A 20 -12.75 -16.50 -20.13
N VAL A 21 -11.44 -16.74 -20.19
CA VAL A 21 -10.71 -17.73 -19.38
C VAL A 21 -9.28 -17.24 -19.13
N SER A 22 -8.67 -17.62 -18.00
CA SER A 22 -7.25 -17.36 -17.72
C SER A 22 -6.38 -18.60 -17.94
N GLY A 23 -5.08 -18.38 -18.18
CA GLY A 23 -4.09 -19.46 -18.29
C GLY A 23 -4.06 -20.20 -19.63
N LYS A 24 -4.77 -19.70 -20.64
CA LYS A 24 -4.68 -20.19 -22.02
C LYS A 24 -4.02 -19.15 -22.92
N GLU A 25 -3.18 -19.64 -23.82
CA GLU A 25 -2.68 -18.86 -24.96
C GLU A 25 -3.79 -18.62 -25.98
N GLU A 26 -3.72 -17.51 -26.71
CA GLU A 26 -4.74 -17.12 -27.69
C GLU A 26 -5.00 -18.21 -28.75
N SER A 27 -3.94 -18.85 -29.24
CA SER A 27 -4.02 -19.90 -30.25
C SER A 27 -4.74 -21.16 -29.76
N ALA A 28 -4.79 -21.38 -28.44
CA ALA A 28 -5.43 -22.54 -27.81
C ALA A 28 -6.88 -22.25 -27.38
N LEU A 29 -7.38 -21.03 -27.57
CA LEU A 29 -8.75 -20.68 -27.24
C LEU A 29 -9.75 -21.45 -28.09
N THR A 30 -10.79 -21.93 -27.42
CA THR A 30 -11.99 -22.47 -28.05
C THR A 30 -13.10 -21.42 -28.07
N VAL A 31 -14.10 -21.63 -28.91
CA VAL A 31 -15.29 -20.77 -28.94
C VAL A 31 -16.02 -20.78 -27.60
N ASN A 32 -16.06 -21.93 -26.91
CA ASN A 32 -16.70 -22.04 -25.61
C ASN A 32 -15.95 -21.25 -24.51
N ASP A 33 -14.61 -21.12 -24.64
CA ASP A 33 -13.84 -20.24 -23.75
C ASP A 33 -14.27 -18.77 -23.95
N ILE A 34 -14.35 -18.33 -25.20
CA ILE A 34 -14.70 -16.94 -25.59
C ILE A 34 -16.09 -16.55 -25.07
N TRP A 35 -17.05 -17.46 -25.12
CA TRP A 35 -18.42 -17.18 -24.65
C TRP A 35 -18.72 -17.66 -23.23
N GLY A 36 -17.80 -18.38 -22.59
CA GLY A 36 -17.92 -18.89 -21.22
C GLY A 36 -19.12 -19.84 -21.05
N GLY A 37 -19.36 -20.69 -22.05
CA GLY A 37 -20.50 -21.60 -22.14
C GLY A 37 -20.50 -22.38 -23.46
N THR A 38 -21.40 -23.36 -23.59
CA THR A 38 -21.57 -24.09 -24.87
C THR A 38 -22.20 -23.17 -25.92
N MET A 39 -21.63 -23.18 -27.11
CA MET A 39 -22.12 -22.45 -28.28
C MET A 39 -22.87 -23.34 -29.29
N ASP A 40 -22.97 -24.63 -29.00
CA ASP A 40 -23.78 -25.56 -29.80
C ASP A 40 -25.27 -25.21 -29.67
N GLY A 41 -25.98 -25.15 -30.79
CA GLY A 41 -27.40 -24.79 -30.77
C GLY A 41 -27.70 -23.29 -30.61
N VAL A 42 -26.69 -22.45 -30.36
CA VAL A 42 -26.89 -21.03 -30.04
C VAL A 42 -26.96 -20.20 -31.31
N ASP A 43 -28.07 -19.49 -31.50
CA ASP A 43 -28.19 -18.52 -32.58
C ASP A 43 -27.36 -17.25 -32.30
N ARG A 44 -26.99 -16.55 -33.37
CA ARG A 44 -26.14 -15.36 -33.27
C ARG A 44 -26.76 -14.22 -32.45
N GLN A 45 -28.08 -14.02 -32.52
CA GLN A 45 -28.74 -12.96 -31.75
C GLN A 45 -28.58 -13.22 -30.26
N THR A 46 -28.83 -14.46 -29.83
CA THR A 46 -28.62 -14.91 -28.45
C THR A 46 -27.14 -14.80 -28.07
N ALA A 47 -26.22 -15.11 -29.00
CA ALA A 47 -24.79 -14.97 -28.80
C ALA A 47 -24.23 -13.54 -28.78
N CYS A 48 -25.08 -12.56 -29.07
CA CYS A 48 -24.73 -11.14 -29.11
C CYS A 48 -25.71 -10.31 -28.25
N GLU A 49 -26.37 -10.94 -27.28
CA GLU A 49 -27.27 -10.30 -26.33
C GLU A 49 -26.83 -10.55 -24.90
N VAL A 50 -26.56 -9.46 -24.16
CA VAL A 50 -26.41 -9.47 -22.71
C VAL A 50 -27.76 -9.16 -22.07
N SER A 51 -28.46 -10.21 -21.64
CA SER A 51 -29.76 -10.10 -20.98
C SER A 51 -29.75 -10.52 -19.51
N ASN A 52 -28.88 -11.46 -19.16
CA ASN A 52 -28.64 -11.96 -17.81
C ASN A 52 -27.21 -12.56 -17.74
N ALA A 53 -26.79 -13.07 -16.58
CA ALA A 53 -25.44 -13.65 -16.39
C ALA A 53 -25.16 -14.89 -17.26
N GLU A 54 -26.19 -15.53 -17.81
CA GLU A 54 -26.08 -16.79 -18.53
C GLU A 54 -25.88 -16.59 -20.03
N ASN A 55 -26.36 -15.49 -20.61
CA ASN A 55 -26.28 -15.29 -22.06
C ASN A 55 -25.08 -14.46 -22.55
N ILE A 56 -24.05 -15.23 -22.92
CA ILE A 56 -23.35 -15.26 -24.21
C ILE A 56 -22.95 -13.91 -24.83
N ALA A 57 -22.04 -13.18 -24.19
CA ALA A 57 -21.00 -12.32 -24.80
C ALA A 57 -19.99 -11.95 -23.69
N LYS A 58 -19.47 -12.98 -23.02
CA LYS A 58 -18.80 -12.83 -21.71
C LYS A 58 -17.39 -12.25 -21.79
N SER A 59 -16.79 -12.24 -22.97
CA SER A 59 -15.42 -11.77 -23.22
C SER A 59 -15.37 -10.66 -24.27
N ILE A 60 -14.26 -9.92 -24.30
CA ILE A 60 -14.03 -8.90 -25.33
C ILE A 60 -13.91 -9.54 -26.72
N LEU A 61 -13.32 -10.73 -26.85
CA LEU A 61 -13.28 -11.45 -28.13
C LEU A 61 -14.68 -11.77 -28.65
N GLY A 62 -15.60 -12.16 -27.78
CA GLY A 62 -17.00 -12.41 -28.15
C GLY A 62 -17.70 -11.13 -28.63
N ILE A 63 -17.44 -9.99 -27.98
CA ILE A 63 -17.93 -8.68 -28.43
C ILE A 63 -17.39 -8.35 -29.82
N VAL A 64 -16.07 -8.47 -30.02
CA VAL A 64 -15.44 -8.18 -31.31
C VAL A 64 -16.06 -9.06 -32.40
N ALA A 65 -16.26 -10.34 -32.14
CA ALA A 65 -16.95 -11.23 -33.07
C ALA A 65 -18.35 -10.72 -33.43
N CYS A 66 -19.16 -10.32 -32.44
CA CYS A 66 -20.50 -9.80 -32.65
C CYS A 66 -20.57 -8.52 -33.50
N ILE A 67 -19.64 -7.59 -33.29
CA ILE A 67 -19.64 -6.28 -33.98
C ILE A 67 -18.87 -6.29 -35.32
N CYS A 68 -17.99 -7.27 -35.54
CA CYS A 68 -17.10 -7.27 -36.71
C CYS A 68 -17.39 -8.36 -37.74
N MET A 69 -17.91 -9.51 -37.31
CA MET A 69 -18.05 -10.65 -38.20
C MET A 69 -19.36 -10.60 -38.96
N ASP A 70 -19.36 -10.93 -40.24
CA ASP A 70 -20.56 -10.96 -41.05
C ASP A 70 -21.34 -12.28 -40.89
N LYS A 71 -22.62 -12.26 -41.28
CA LYS A 71 -23.48 -13.44 -41.30
C LYS A 71 -23.44 -14.08 -42.68
N GLN A 72 -23.44 -15.41 -42.73
CA GLN A 72 -23.63 -16.16 -43.97
C GLN A 72 -24.92 -15.71 -44.69
N VAL A 73 -24.91 -15.73 -46.04
CA VAL A 73 -26.03 -15.32 -46.93
C VAL A 73 -26.33 -13.80 -46.95
N THR A 74 -26.18 -13.07 -45.85
CA THR A 74 -26.40 -11.61 -45.77
C THR A 74 -25.13 -10.88 -45.35
N ALA A 75 -24.04 -11.21 -46.01
CA ALA A 75 -22.69 -10.75 -45.69
C ALA A 75 -22.58 -9.22 -45.68
N LEU A 76 -21.89 -8.68 -44.67
CA LEU A 76 -21.45 -7.29 -44.62
C LEU A 76 -19.93 -7.26 -44.48
N ALA A 77 -19.26 -7.55 -45.59
CA ALA A 77 -17.80 -7.63 -45.67
C ALA A 77 -17.16 -6.33 -45.15
N GLY A 78 -16.05 -6.49 -44.44
CA GLY A 78 -15.19 -5.36 -44.09
C GLY A 78 -15.76 -4.37 -43.08
N ALA A 79 -16.78 -4.74 -42.29
CA ALA A 79 -17.43 -3.84 -41.33
C ALA A 79 -16.46 -3.21 -40.31
N CYS A 80 -15.55 -4.00 -39.74
CA CYS A 80 -14.51 -3.49 -38.83
C CYS A 80 -13.18 -3.20 -39.53
N HIS A 81 -12.88 -3.88 -40.64
CA HIS A 81 -11.65 -3.67 -41.37
C HIS A 81 -11.76 -4.20 -42.81
N HIS A 82 -11.34 -3.42 -43.81
CA HIS A 82 -11.47 -3.76 -45.23
C HIS A 82 -10.80 -5.08 -45.66
N ARG A 83 -9.82 -5.58 -44.90
CA ARG A 83 -9.18 -6.89 -45.17
C ARG A 83 -10.01 -8.09 -44.70
N HIS A 84 -11.04 -7.87 -43.89
CA HIS A 84 -11.91 -8.95 -43.45
C HIS A 84 -12.90 -9.24 -44.58
N THR A 85 -12.52 -10.22 -45.39
CA THR A 85 -13.34 -10.76 -46.48
C THR A 85 -14.28 -11.84 -45.96
N ASN A 86 -15.33 -12.14 -46.73
CA ASN A 86 -16.33 -13.18 -46.43
C ASN A 86 -15.80 -14.63 -46.55
N THR A 87 -14.50 -14.86 -46.36
CA THR A 87 -13.84 -16.16 -46.56
C THR A 87 -14.28 -17.20 -45.53
N GLU A 88 -14.65 -16.74 -44.33
CA GLU A 88 -15.38 -17.53 -43.35
C GLU A 88 -16.40 -16.59 -42.68
N GLN A 89 -17.65 -17.05 -42.57
CA GLN A 89 -18.77 -16.24 -42.12
C GLN A 89 -19.44 -16.91 -40.94
N TRP A 90 -20.10 -16.13 -40.08
CA TRP A 90 -20.92 -16.71 -39.02
C TRP A 90 -22.05 -17.54 -39.64
N PRO A 91 -22.18 -18.85 -39.35
CA PRO A 91 -23.21 -19.71 -39.92
C PRO A 91 -24.64 -19.19 -39.70
N THR A 92 -25.54 -19.41 -40.66
CA THR A 92 -26.95 -18.99 -40.54
C THR A 92 -27.78 -19.84 -39.59
N ALA A 93 -27.42 -21.10 -39.38
CA ALA A 93 -28.08 -22.02 -38.47
C ALA A 93 -27.23 -22.22 -37.22
N ASN A 94 -27.86 -22.11 -36.04
CA ASN A 94 -27.41 -22.50 -34.70
C ASN A 94 -25.97 -23.01 -34.64
N GLY A 95 -25.03 -22.08 -34.66
CA GLY A 95 -23.63 -22.35 -34.91
C GLY A 95 -22.81 -21.12 -34.62
N SER A 96 -21.51 -21.34 -34.48
CA SER A 96 -20.54 -20.30 -34.13
C SER A 96 -19.43 -20.25 -35.18
N PRO A 97 -18.76 -19.10 -35.31
CA PRO A 97 -17.55 -19.04 -36.11
C PRO A 97 -16.42 -19.80 -35.41
N THR A 98 -15.38 -20.18 -36.14
CA THR A 98 -14.22 -20.82 -35.50
C THR A 98 -13.46 -19.83 -34.62
N ALA A 99 -12.79 -20.34 -33.59
CA ALA A 99 -11.87 -19.53 -32.79
C ALA A 99 -10.73 -18.94 -33.63
N GLN A 100 -10.31 -19.64 -34.70
CA GLN A 100 -9.32 -19.13 -35.64
C GLN A 100 -9.81 -17.88 -36.34
N HIS A 101 -11.04 -17.87 -36.84
CA HIS A 101 -11.59 -16.68 -37.50
C HIS A 101 -11.72 -15.47 -36.57
N ILE A 102 -12.08 -15.70 -35.31
CA ILE A 102 -12.13 -14.63 -34.31
C ILE A 102 -10.72 -14.05 -34.09
N ARG A 103 -9.69 -14.90 -34.04
CA ARG A 103 -8.28 -14.46 -34.00
C ARG A 103 -7.88 -13.69 -35.25
N ASP A 104 -8.23 -14.17 -36.44
CA ASP A 104 -7.93 -13.47 -37.68
C ASP A 104 -8.60 -12.09 -37.73
N THR A 105 -9.78 -11.97 -37.10
CA THR A 105 -10.49 -10.70 -36.94
C THR A 105 -9.72 -9.73 -36.02
N ILE A 106 -9.20 -10.18 -34.88
CA ILE A 106 -8.42 -9.29 -34.00
C ILE A 106 -6.99 -9.04 -34.48
N ALA A 107 -6.44 -9.89 -35.36
CA ALA A 107 -5.11 -9.71 -35.92
C ALA A 107 -4.98 -8.43 -36.80
N ALA A 108 -6.10 -7.83 -37.21
CA ALA A 108 -6.10 -6.53 -37.87
C ALA A 108 -5.92 -5.34 -36.91
N CYS A 109 -6.03 -5.55 -35.60
CA CYS A 109 -5.70 -4.51 -34.63
C CYS A 109 -4.19 -4.19 -34.70
N PRO A 110 -3.79 -2.91 -34.64
CA PRO A 110 -2.38 -2.57 -34.58
C PRO A 110 -1.74 -3.16 -33.32
N PRO A 111 -0.45 -3.53 -33.36
CA PRO A 111 0.24 -3.99 -32.17
C PRO A 111 0.21 -2.88 -31.11
N GLY A 112 -0.06 -3.27 -29.87
CA GLY A 112 0.03 -2.36 -28.74
C GLY A 112 1.50 -2.09 -28.38
N GLU A 113 1.78 -0.87 -27.94
CA GLU A 113 3.06 -0.53 -27.35
C GLU A 113 3.14 -1.03 -25.89
N PRO A 114 4.28 -1.59 -25.45
CA PRO A 114 4.47 -1.96 -24.05
C PRO A 114 4.26 -0.74 -23.14
N THR A 115 3.29 -0.83 -22.24
CA THR A 115 2.96 0.25 -21.31
C THR A 115 2.72 -0.30 -19.92
N THR A 116 3.12 0.49 -18.91
CA THR A 116 2.73 0.22 -17.52
C THR A 116 1.23 0.47 -17.39
N LEU A 117 0.46 -0.59 -17.19
CA LEU A 117 -0.97 -0.48 -16.96
C LEU A 117 -1.25 0.20 -15.62
N THR A 118 -2.05 1.26 -15.63
CA THR A 118 -2.49 1.98 -14.43
C THR A 118 -3.99 1.87 -14.24
N ALA A 119 -4.46 2.09 -13.01
CA ALA A 119 -5.89 2.15 -12.71
C ALA A 119 -6.61 3.21 -13.55
N ALA A 120 -5.99 4.40 -13.66
CA ALA A 120 -6.53 5.49 -14.46
C ALA A 120 -6.68 5.10 -15.94
N ALA A 121 -5.69 4.42 -16.52
CA ALA A 121 -5.75 3.97 -17.91
C ALA A 121 -6.91 2.98 -18.14
N VAL A 122 -7.10 2.02 -17.22
CA VAL A 122 -8.24 1.08 -17.28
C VAL A 122 -9.57 1.85 -17.24
N GLY A 123 -9.72 2.78 -16.29
CA GLY A 123 -10.93 3.59 -16.16
C GLY A 123 -11.23 4.43 -17.40
N THR A 124 -10.21 5.05 -18.01
CA THR A 124 -10.37 5.83 -19.25
C THR A 124 -10.83 4.94 -20.41
N ILE A 125 -10.25 3.75 -20.57
CA ILE A 125 -10.63 2.82 -21.64
C ILE A 125 -12.08 2.37 -21.47
N LEU A 126 -12.48 2.00 -20.24
CA LEU A 126 -13.85 1.55 -19.94
C LEU A 126 -14.87 2.66 -20.24
N ASN A 127 -14.60 3.89 -19.79
CA ASN A 127 -15.47 5.03 -20.07
C ASN A 127 -15.56 5.33 -21.58
N GLY A 128 -14.44 5.26 -22.29
CA GLY A 128 -14.41 5.42 -23.74
C GLY A 128 -15.30 4.41 -24.45
N LEU A 129 -15.22 3.13 -24.05
CA LEU A 129 -16.05 2.06 -24.61
C LEU A 129 -17.55 2.26 -24.33
N PHE A 130 -17.94 2.62 -23.10
CA PHE A 130 -19.36 2.82 -22.78
C PHE A 130 -19.97 4.04 -23.45
N ASN A 131 -19.16 5.05 -23.76
CA ASN A 131 -19.61 6.21 -24.55
C ASN A 131 -19.94 5.84 -26.01
N LEU A 132 -19.52 4.66 -26.50
CA LEU A 132 -19.90 4.15 -27.81
C LEU A 132 -21.26 3.45 -27.82
N ILE A 133 -21.88 3.23 -26.65
CA ILE A 133 -23.20 2.60 -26.58
C ILE A 133 -24.26 3.59 -27.03
N THR A 134 -25.03 3.18 -28.03
CA THR A 134 -26.23 3.87 -28.48
C THR A 134 -27.47 3.24 -27.84
N VAL A 135 -28.58 3.96 -27.81
CA VAL A 135 -29.82 3.50 -27.18
C VAL A 135 -30.96 3.50 -28.18
N SER A 136 -31.72 2.41 -28.21
CA SER A 136 -32.99 2.32 -28.95
C SER A 136 -34.02 1.53 -28.14
N GLY A 137 -35.23 2.06 -28.03
CA GLY A 137 -36.24 1.54 -27.10
C GLY A 137 -35.76 1.61 -25.64
N SER A 138 -35.80 0.48 -24.93
CA SER A 138 -35.27 0.33 -23.57
C SER A 138 -33.85 -0.27 -23.53
N HIS A 139 -33.25 -0.57 -24.67
CA HIS A 139 -32.00 -1.33 -24.78
C HIS A 139 -30.83 -0.46 -25.25
N GLY A 140 -29.63 -0.89 -24.89
CA GLY A 140 -28.37 -0.31 -25.34
C GLY A 140 -27.75 -1.19 -26.41
N TYR A 141 -26.96 -0.60 -27.30
CA TYR A 141 -26.32 -1.29 -28.40
C TYR A 141 -24.89 -0.79 -28.57
N LEU A 142 -23.93 -1.71 -28.47
CA LEU A 142 -22.55 -1.47 -28.85
C LEU A 142 -22.36 -1.95 -30.30
N GLY A 143 -21.85 -1.09 -31.19
CA GLY A 143 -21.75 -1.39 -32.62
C GLY A 143 -22.92 -0.83 -33.44
N ALA A 144 -23.00 -1.25 -34.71
CA ALA A 144 -23.95 -0.71 -35.68
C ALA A 144 -25.31 -1.43 -35.56
N PHE A 145 -26.21 -0.87 -34.77
CA PHE A 145 -27.62 -1.30 -34.71
C PHE A 145 -28.49 -0.50 -35.68
N LYS A 146 -29.32 -1.21 -36.45
CA LYS A 146 -30.27 -0.64 -37.41
C LYS A 146 -31.72 -0.98 -37.06
N SER A 147 -32.03 -2.23 -36.75
CA SER A 147 -33.37 -2.68 -36.37
C SER A 147 -33.36 -4.02 -35.64
N SER A 148 -34.40 -4.26 -34.83
CA SER A 148 -34.82 -5.54 -34.25
C SER A 148 -33.81 -6.29 -33.37
N GLN A 149 -32.65 -6.69 -33.90
CA GLN A 149 -31.71 -7.63 -33.26
C GLN A 149 -30.26 -7.47 -33.75
N CYS A 150 -29.33 -8.11 -33.05
CA CYS A 150 -27.91 -8.14 -33.39
C CYS A 150 -27.53 -9.49 -34.02
N ASP A 151 -28.07 -9.79 -35.19
CA ASP A 151 -27.86 -11.07 -35.89
C ASP A 151 -26.87 -10.99 -37.07
N GLY A 152 -26.25 -9.82 -37.27
CA GLY A 152 -25.29 -9.56 -38.35
C GLY A 152 -25.89 -9.38 -39.73
N ALA A 153 -27.22 -9.33 -39.88
CA ALA A 153 -27.85 -8.98 -41.14
C ALA A 153 -27.75 -7.47 -41.41
N ASN A 154 -27.56 -7.08 -42.67
CA ASN A 154 -27.50 -5.67 -43.09
C ASN A 154 -28.82 -4.89 -42.86
N THR A 155 -29.93 -5.58 -42.60
CA THR A 155 -31.22 -5.00 -42.22
C THR A 155 -31.35 -4.78 -40.72
N ASN A 156 -30.54 -5.47 -39.90
CA ASN A 156 -30.70 -5.56 -38.45
C ASN A 156 -29.52 -4.94 -37.69
N GLY A 157 -28.33 -5.55 -37.71
CA GLY A 157 -27.16 -4.94 -37.09
C GLY A 157 -26.00 -5.87 -36.79
N LEU A 158 -24.81 -5.28 -36.82
CA LEU A 158 -23.55 -5.81 -36.28
C LEU A 158 -23.30 -5.16 -34.93
N CYS A 159 -23.85 -5.75 -33.88
CA CYS A 159 -23.90 -5.13 -32.57
C CYS A 159 -23.87 -6.16 -31.45
N VAL A 160 -23.74 -5.66 -30.22
CA VAL A 160 -24.09 -6.37 -28.99
C VAL A 160 -25.24 -5.62 -28.33
N LYS A 161 -26.33 -6.33 -28.03
CA LYS A 161 -27.50 -5.79 -27.34
C LYS A 161 -27.31 -5.90 -25.82
N LEU A 162 -27.52 -4.79 -25.13
CA LEU A 162 -27.56 -4.68 -23.67
C LEU A 162 -29.01 -4.48 -23.24
N THR A 163 -29.65 -5.55 -22.79
CA THR A 163 -31.06 -5.52 -22.43
C THR A 163 -31.29 -4.63 -21.21
N ASN A 164 -32.37 -3.84 -21.27
CA ASN A 164 -32.76 -2.83 -20.28
C ASN A 164 -31.69 -1.76 -19.94
N TYR A 165 -30.67 -1.57 -20.77
CA TYR A 165 -29.61 -0.58 -20.49
C TYR A 165 -30.13 0.85 -20.26
N LYS A 166 -31.15 1.29 -21.03
CA LYS A 166 -31.70 2.65 -20.86
C LYS A 166 -32.41 2.82 -19.51
N THR A 167 -33.09 1.78 -19.07
CA THR A 167 -33.96 1.82 -17.88
C THR A 167 -33.24 1.39 -16.60
N ALA A 168 -32.16 0.60 -16.72
CA ALA A 168 -31.41 0.03 -15.61
C ALA A 168 -29.91 -0.13 -15.97
N GLN A 169 -29.26 0.97 -16.35
CA GLN A 169 -27.88 0.98 -16.86
C GLN A 169 -26.89 0.22 -15.96
N ALA A 170 -26.88 0.53 -14.67
CA ALA A 170 -25.97 -0.11 -13.71
C ALA A 170 -26.16 -1.63 -13.65
N ALA A 171 -27.40 -2.11 -13.67
CA ALA A 171 -27.71 -3.54 -13.65
C ALA A 171 -27.34 -4.22 -14.98
N ALA A 172 -27.60 -3.56 -16.12
CA ALA A 172 -27.22 -4.07 -17.43
C ALA A 172 -25.70 -4.22 -17.55
N LEU A 173 -24.93 -3.27 -17.04
CA LEU A 173 -23.47 -3.34 -17.00
C LEU A 173 -22.96 -4.35 -15.96
N ALA A 174 -23.63 -4.49 -14.81
CA ALA A 174 -23.27 -5.48 -13.79
C ALA A 174 -23.28 -6.92 -14.34
N ASN A 175 -24.14 -7.21 -15.30
CA ASN A 175 -24.26 -8.51 -15.94
C ASN A 175 -23.15 -8.83 -16.96
N ILE A 176 -22.23 -7.89 -17.23
CA ILE A 176 -21.16 -8.05 -18.22
C ILE A 176 -19.88 -8.58 -17.51
N PRO A 177 -19.49 -9.87 -17.69
CA PRO A 177 -18.40 -10.46 -16.90
C PRO A 177 -17.03 -9.82 -17.16
N TRP A 178 -16.67 -9.55 -18.42
CA TRP A 178 -15.40 -8.88 -18.72
C TRP A 178 -15.32 -7.49 -18.10
N TYR A 179 -16.45 -6.77 -18.01
CA TYR A 179 -16.49 -5.46 -17.36
C TYR A 179 -16.21 -5.58 -15.87
N GLN A 180 -16.84 -6.56 -15.19
CA GLN A 180 -16.57 -6.84 -13.78
C GLN A 180 -15.11 -7.23 -13.52
N ASN A 181 -14.52 -8.02 -14.42
CA ASN A 181 -13.10 -8.36 -14.35
C ASN A 181 -12.20 -7.14 -14.51
N MET A 182 -12.53 -6.20 -15.42
CA MET A 182 -11.78 -4.96 -15.60
C MET A 182 -11.93 -3.98 -14.43
N LEU A 183 -13.13 -3.86 -13.83
CA LEU A 183 -13.32 -3.09 -12.59
C LEU A 183 -12.51 -3.68 -11.43
N THR A 184 -12.47 -5.01 -11.32
CA THR A 184 -11.65 -5.70 -10.32
C THR A 184 -10.17 -5.43 -10.55
N LEU A 185 -9.71 -5.48 -11.80
CA LEU A 185 -8.34 -5.14 -12.17
C LEU A 185 -7.99 -3.69 -11.81
N GLN A 186 -8.88 -2.75 -12.13
CA GLN A 186 -8.71 -1.34 -11.78
C GLN A 186 -8.50 -1.17 -10.27
N ALA A 187 -9.39 -1.74 -9.44
CA ALA A 187 -9.27 -1.67 -7.99
C ALA A 187 -7.98 -2.31 -7.44
N GLN A 188 -7.49 -3.38 -8.08
CA GLN A 188 -6.21 -3.99 -7.72
C GLN A 188 -5.02 -3.08 -8.07
N LEU A 189 -5.08 -2.40 -9.23
CA LEU A 189 -4.06 -1.43 -9.64
C LEU A 189 -4.03 -0.23 -8.69
N GLU A 190 -5.18 0.33 -8.31
CA GLU A 190 -5.26 1.46 -7.35
C GLU A 190 -4.58 1.11 -6.02
N LYS A 191 -4.89 -0.07 -5.48
CA LYS A 191 -4.25 -0.56 -4.24
C LYS A 191 -2.74 -0.72 -4.39
N ARG A 192 -2.28 -1.20 -5.55
CA ARG A 192 -0.86 -1.41 -5.83
C ARG A 192 -0.12 -0.09 -5.99
N GLU A 193 -0.68 0.86 -6.73
CA GLU A 193 -0.14 2.21 -6.92
C GLU A 193 0.01 2.91 -5.58
N ALA A 194 -1.04 2.89 -4.73
CA ALA A 194 -0.96 3.45 -3.38
C ALA A 194 0.10 2.78 -2.51
N ALA A 195 0.30 1.46 -2.62
CA ALA A 195 1.34 0.75 -1.89
C ALA A 195 2.76 1.12 -2.38
N ILE A 196 2.94 1.36 -3.69
CA ILE A 196 4.20 1.80 -4.27
C ILE A 196 4.55 3.20 -3.75
N GLU A 197 3.59 4.13 -3.74
CA GLU A 197 3.82 5.49 -3.23
C GLU A 197 4.16 5.50 -1.74
N ARG A 198 3.47 4.70 -0.92
CA ARG A 198 3.84 4.55 0.50
C ARG A 198 5.26 3.99 0.67
N ALA A 199 5.63 2.96 -0.09
CA ALA A 199 6.97 2.39 -0.02
C ALA A 199 8.06 3.39 -0.43
N LYS A 200 7.77 4.25 -1.43
CA LYS A 200 8.67 5.34 -1.85
C LYS A 200 8.87 6.35 -0.73
N LEU A 201 7.80 6.79 -0.08
CA LEU A 201 7.88 7.69 1.08
C LEU A 201 8.65 7.07 2.24
N SER A 202 8.38 5.81 2.58
CA SER A 202 9.13 5.11 3.63
C SER A 202 10.62 5.01 3.30
N LYS A 203 10.97 4.72 2.03
CA LYS A 203 12.38 4.69 1.59
C LYS A 203 13.05 6.05 1.73
N GLN A 204 12.37 7.13 1.38
CA GLN A 204 12.88 8.50 1.55
C GLN A 204 13.10 8.85 3.03
N LEU A 205 12.17 8.48 3.90
CA LEU A 205 12.31 8.70 5.35
C LEU A 205 13.49 7.91 5.92
N MET A 206 13.63 6.64 5.56
CA MET A 206 14.75 5.80 6.01
C MET A 206 16.10 6.33 5.50
N ALA A 207 16.16 6.83 4.27
CA ALA A 207 17.38 7.45 3.74
C ALA A 207 17.75 8.72 4.52
N SER A 208 16.78 9.57 4.86
CA SER A 208 17.01 10.77 5.67
C SER A 208 17.45 10.42 7.09
N GLU A 209 16.88 9.39 7.70
CA GLU A 209 17.27 8.97 9.03
C GLU A 209 18.67 8.35 9.06
N LEU A 210 19.01 7.57 8.03
CA LEU A 210 20.37 7.05 7.85
C LEU A 210 21.38 8.19 7.71
N GLU A 211 21.08 9.21 6.92
CA GLU A 211 21.94 10.38 6.75
C GLU A 211 22.17 11.12 8.08
N LYS A 212 21.12 11.35 8.88
CA LYS A 212 21.25 11.93 10.22
C LYS A 212 22.08 11.06 11.16
N ALA A 213 21.85 9.75 11.15
CA ALA A 213 22.60 8.82 11.99
C ALA A 213 24.10 8.83 11.64
N LEU A 214 24.46 8.92 10.36
CA LEU A 214 25.84 9.07 9.91
C LEU A 214 26.46 10.40 10.40
N GLN A 215 25.73 11.52 10.26
CA GLN A 215 26.20 12.83 10.74
C GLN A 215 26.42 12.84 12.26
N LEU A 216 25.52 12.24 13.04
CA LEU A 216 25.67 12.10 14.49
C LEU A 216 26.89 11.23 14.85
N GLY A 217 27.14 10.16 14.09
CA GLY A 217 28.32 9.32 14.24
C GLY A 217 29.62 10.11 13.99
N GLU A 218 29.67 10.90 12.92
CA GLU A 218 30.81 11.77 12.61
C GLU A 218 31.03 12.86 13.69
N ALA A 219 29.96 13.48 14.16
CA ALA A 219 30.01 14.45 15.25
C ALA A 219 30.53 13.81 16.55
N ALA A 220 30.13 12.57 16.84
CA ALA A 220 30.62 11.84 18.02
C ALA A 220 32.12 11.51 17.92
N LEU A 221 32.66 11.23 16.73
CA LEU A 221 34.09 11.01 16.52
C LEU A 221 34.94 12.27 16.73
N THR A 222 34.36 13.45 16.50
CA THR A 222 35.04 14.75 16.66
C THR A 222 34.71 15.44 17.99
N TYR A 223 33.78 14.87 18.76
CA TYR A 223 33.38 15.39 20.06
C TYR A 223 34.54 15.30 21.06
N GLN A 224 35.09 16.45 21.43
CA GLN A 224 35.91 16.58 22.63
C GLN A 224 35.01 17.09 23.76
N PRO A 225 34.91 16.38 24.90
CA PRO A 225 34.19 16.91 26.05
C PRO A 225 34.83 18.26 26.44
N PRO A 226 34.02 19.24 26.85
CA PRO A 226 34.56 20.51 27.31
C PRO A 226 35.57 20.21 28.40
N LYS A 227 36.81 20.72 28.22
CA LYS A 227 37.79 20.71 29.31
C LYS A 227 37.13 21.43 30.47
N SER A 228 36.90 20.71 31.57
CA SER A 228 36.46 21.30 32.81
C SER A 228 37.49 22.36 33.20
N ASN A 229 37.15 23.63 32.98
CA ASN A 229 37.85 24.72 33.63
C ASN A 229 37.41 24.74 35.09
N ASN A 230 37.93 23.79 35.87
CA ASN A 230 38.01 23.95 37.31
C ASN A 230 39.08 25.01 37.61
N ALA A 231 38.71 26.27 37.44
CA ALA A 231 39.26 27.42 38.15
C ALA A 231 38.46 28.66 37.78
N GLN A 232 37.34 28.92 38.48
CA GLN A 232 37.26 30.07 39.36
C GLN A 232 36.00 30.02 40.22
N LYS A 233 36.28 30.07 41.52
CA LYS A 233 35.41 30.23 42.69
C LYS A 233 34.17 31.09 42.43
N GLN A 234 33.01 30.51 42.72
CA GLN A 234 31.97 31.13 43.54
C GLN A 234 31.11 30.01 44.13
N ASP A 235 31.63 29.41 45.21
CA ASP A 235 30.89 28.51 46.08
C ASP A 235 30.19 29.37 47.14
N THR A 236 28.97 29.81 46.83
CA THR A 236 28.01 30.18 47.87
C THR A 236 27.02 29.04 48.00
N GLY A 237 27.40 28.11 48.88
CA GLY A 237 26.49 27.19 49.53
C GLY A 237 26.54 25.79 48.98
N HIS A 238 27.54 24.99 49.37
CA HIS A 238 27.42 23.56 49.71
C HIS A 238 28.63 23.07 50.55
N ALA A 239 29.10 23.87 51.52
CA ALA A 239 30.31 23.54 52.30
C ALA A 239 30.12 22.52 53.45
N ASN A 240 28.92 21.95 53.65
CA ASN A 240 28.65 21.17 54.88
C ASN A 240 28.58 19.64 54.75
N GLN A 241 28.78 19.05 53.57
CA GLN A 241 28.85 17.58 53.45
C GLN A 241 30.29 17.03 53.48
N GLY A 242 31.31 17.83 53.15
CA GLY A 242 32.71 17.40 53.12
C GLY A 242 33.38 17.32 54.50
N LYS A 243 33.03 18.23 55.42
CA LYS A 243 33.63 18.29 56.76
C LYS A 243 33.22 17.11 57.65
N THR A 244 31.95 16.71 57.61
CA THR A 244 31.40 15.63 58.44
C THR A 244 32.03 14.28 58.07
N GLN A 245 32.33 14.04 56.79
CA GLN A 245 32.95 12.79 56.35
C GLN A 245 34.43 12.67 56.77
N GLN A 246 35.14 13.79 56.81
CA GLN A 246 36.54 13.82 57.27
C GLN A 246 36.63 13.68 58.79
N GLN A 247 35.74 14.34 59.54
CA GLN A 247 35.65 14.19 60.99
C GLN A 247 35.24 12.78 61.42
N ARG A 248 34.36 12.11 60.66
CA ARG A 248 33.99 10.70 60.90
C ARG A 248 35.20 9.78 60.78
N LYS A 249 36.00 9.95 59.72
CA LYS A 249 37.25 9.20 59.54
C LYS A 249 38.26 9.45 60.66
N GLU A 250 38.34 10.66 61.19
CA GLU A 250 39.23 10.96 62.32
C GLU A 250 38.85 10.18 63.58
N CYS A 251 37.56 10.13 63.96
CA CYS A 251 37.11 9.35 65.12
C CYS A 251 37.27 7.84 64.90
N ASP A 252 36.89 7.33 63.72
CA ASP A 252 36.91 5.89 63.41
C ASP A 252 38.33 5.28 63.41
N THR A 253 39.38 6.11 63.28
CA THR A 253 40.77 5.66 63.38
C THR A 253 41.27 5.46 64.81
N ILE A 254 40.56 5.98 65.82
CA ILE A 254 40.94 5.87 67.23
C ILE A 254 40.48 4.51 67.77
N LYS A 255 41.44 3.70 68.20
CA LYS A 255 41.20 2.31 68.65
C LYS A 255 41.30 2.11 70.16
N LYS A 256 41.43 3.19 70.95
CA LYS A 256 41.51 3.11 72.41
C LYS A 256 40.48 4.00 73.07
N ALA A 257 39.83 3.48 74.11
CA ALA A 257 38.75 4.18 74.81
C ALA A 257 39.23 5.49 75.47
N THR A 258 40.45 5.51 76.02
CA THR A 258 41.04 6.70 76.66
C THR A 258 41.30 7.82 75.68
N GLU A 259 41.92 7.51 74.54
CA GLU A 259 42.21 8.47 73.46
C GLU A 259 40.92 9.01 72.82
N CYS A 260 39.86 8.20 72.75
CA CYS A 260 38.55 8.64 72.26
C CYS A 260 37.88 9.63 73.24
N LYS A 261 37.98 9.39 74.55
CA LYS A 261 37.43 10.27 75.59
C LYS A 261 38.10 11.65 75.60
N GLU A 262 39.38 11.75 75.28
CA GLU A 262 40.08 13.04 75.10
C GLU A 262 39.56 13.87 73.93
N LYS A 263 38.81 13.27 73.00
CA LYS A 263 38.20 13.94 71.84
C LYS A 263 36.72 14.26 72.03
N GLN A 264 36.19 14.11 73.24
CA GLN A 264 34.86 14.63 73.56
C GLN A 264 34.82 16.17 73.53
N PRO A 265 33.70 16.79 73.11
CA PRO A 265 32.42 16.16 72.76
C PRO A 265 32.34 15.62 71.32
N LYS A 266 33.37 15.83 70.49
CA LYS A 266 33.38 15.54 69.04
C LYS A 266 33.29 14.04 68.72
N CYS A 267 33.98 13.18 69.45
CA CYS A 267 33.91 11.73 69.27
C CYS A 267 33.34 11.04 70.53
N GLU A 268 32.65 9.91 70.34
CA GLU A 268 32.03 9.12 71.40
C GLU A 268 32.43 7.64 71.27
N TRP A 269 32.75 7.02 72.40
CA TRP A 269 33.08 5.59 72.46
C TRP A 269 31.82 4.77 72.72
N LYS A 270 31.46 3.89 71.79
CA LYS A 270 30.17 3.18 71.79
C LYS A 270 30.18 1.83 72.52
N ASN A 271 31.27 1.45 73.19
CA ASN A 271 31.37 0.16 73.90
C ASN A 271 32.05 0.31 75.27
N GLU A 272 31.26 0.43 76.34
CA GLU A 272 31.76 0.68 77.70
C GLU A 272 32.58 -0.48 78.30
N ASP A 273 32.41 -1.69 77.79
CA ASP A 273 33.07 -2.90 78.29
C ASP A 273 34.41 -3.20 77.59
N ALA A 274 34.73 -2.45 76.51
CA ALA A 274 35.94 -2.63 75.72
C ALA A 274 36.88 -1.42 75.86
N ASN A 275 38.14 -1.68 76.24
CA ASN A 275 39.16 -0.64 76.36
C ASN A 275 39.93 -0.38 75.04
N GLU A 276 39.84 -1.30 74.08
CA GLU A 276 40.47 -1.20 72.75
C GLU A 276 39.53 -1.75 71.65
N GLY A 277 39.71 -1.31 70.40
CA GLY A 277 38.90 -1.71 69.24
C GLY A 277 38.29 -0.52 68.47
N PRO A 278 37.66 -0.73 67.30
CA PRO A 278 37.12 0.34 66.45
C PRO A 278 35.75 0.82 66.95
N HIS A 279 35.68 1.30 68.20
CA HIS A 279 34.43 1.69 68.85
C HIS A 279 34.29 3.20 69.05
N CYS A 280 35.27 4.00 68.62
CA CYS A 280 35.20 5.47 68.64
C CYS A 280 34.51 5.97 67.37
N GLN A 281 33.39 6.66 67.51
CA GLN A 281 32.60 7.20 66.39
C GLN A 281 32.32 8.68 66.58
N LEU A 282 31.98 9.38 65.49
CA LEU A 282 31.62 10.80 65.54
C LEU A 282 30.31 11.02 66.30
N ASN A 283 30.29 11.99 67.21
CA ASN A 283 29.08 12.42 67.90
C ASN A 283 28.37 13.49 67.07
N GLU A 284 27.38 13.08 66.29
CA GLU A 284 26.65 13.96 65.37
C GLU A 284 25.90 15.08 66.11
N THR A 285 25.39 14.81 67.32
CA THR A 285 24.71 15.80 68.18
C THR A 285 25.61 16.95 68.63
N ALA A 286 26.92 16.74 68.76
CA ALA A 286 27.86 17.79 69.18
C ALA A 286 28.28 18.72 68.01
N ILE A 287 28.02 18.32 66.76
CA ILE A 287 28.33 19.13 65.58
C ILE A 287 27.25 20.18 65.36
N ASP A 288 25.99 19.81 65.54
CA ASP A 288 24.85 20.72 65.36
C ASP A 288 24.89 21.90 66.37
N GLU A 289 25.42 21.69 67.58
CA GLU A 289 25.59 22.75 68.59
C GLU A 289 26.73 23.74 68.25
N GLN A 290 27.79 23.32 67.55
CA GLN A 290 28.89 24.20 67.15
C GLN A 290 28.51 25.12 65.97
N GLU A 291 27.61 24.68 65.10
CA GLU A 291 27.19 25.46 63.92
C GLU A 291 26.17 26.56 64.25
N ALA A 292 25.33 26.35 65.28
CA ALA A 292 24.32 27.32 65.70
C ALA A 292 24.90 28.64 66.27
N GLN A 293 26.14 28.63 66.79
CA GLN A 293 26.77 29.83 67.37
C GLN A 293 27.46 30.76 66.35
N ALA A 294 27.71 30.30 65.11
CA ALA A 294 28.48 31.07 64.12
C ALA A 294 27.62 31.98 63.21
N GLY A 295 26.29 31.83 63.19
CA GLY A 295 25.40 32.45 62.19
C GLY A 295 24.78 33.81 62.54
N ALA A 296 25.02 34.39 63.73
CA ALA A 296 24.39 35.63 64.15
C ALA A 296 25.31 36.85 64.00
N GLY A 297 25.45 37.40 62.78
CA GLY A 297 26.16 38.67 62.61
C GLY A 297 26.18 39.21 61.18
N GLY A 298 25.24 40.11 60.86
CA GLY A 298 25.47 41.15 59.85
C GLY A 298 24.46 41.27 58.71
N THR A 299 23.26 41.75 59.01
CA THR A 299 22.39 42.43 58.03
C THR A 299 22.77 43.91 57.99
N GLN A 300 23.10 44.49 56.82
CA GLN A 300 22.77 45.90 56.56
C GLN A 300 22.70 46.25 55.06
N THR A 301 21.48 46.66 54.70
CA THR A 301 20.92 47.49 53.62
C THR A 301 21.76 48.60 52.99
N SER A 302 21.58 48.83 51.68
CA SER A 302 21.09 50.09 51.03
C SER A 302 21.03 49.84 49.51
N SER A 303 19.89 49.93 48.81
CA SER A 303 19.22 51.14 48.34
C SER A 303 20.13 51.99 47.43
N GLU A 304 19.95 51.93 46.11
CA GLU A 304 19.17 52.88 45.29
C GLU A 304 18.89 52.29 43.90
#